data_AF-K8XI69-F1
#
_entry.id   AF-K8XI69-F1
#
_cell.length_a   1.000
_cell.length_b   1.000
_cell.length_c   1.000
_cell.angle_alpha   90.00
_cell.angle_beta   90.00
_cell.angle_gamma   90.00
#
_symmetry.space_group_name_H-M   'P 1'
#
loop_
_entity.id
_entity.type
_entity.pdbx_description
1 polymer ?
#
loop_
_entity_poly.entity_id
_entity_poly.type
_entity_poly.pdbx_seq_one_letter_code
_entity_poly.pdbx_strand_id
1 'polypeptide(L)'
;SHKAFGHVQEVIVQNFLAKPDTAMRDAPDAGLEEFAATIAVSRLLLGPGMRIQSPPNLVSNTECLALLGAGVDDWGGVSPLTPDHVNPERPWPNLDTLAEITAEAGFELTERTAAQPQFVLAGSPWIDPRIIGHVQALADPHTGLARPDTIPVGLPWQEPDESWESAGRVDLNTEIDTEGRNTETRSDLGSAFGDWETVREQVLELSGPVRVDTDVVAALRSAERDPAGCTDDEYLALATAEGPGLEAMVALADALRQEAVGDEVTYVVNRNINFTNICYTGCRFCAFA
;
A
#
# COMPACT_ATOMS: atom_id res chain seq x y z
N SER A 1 -7.38 -0.72 -13.34
CA SER A 1 -5.94 -0.64 -12.96
C SER A 1 -5.61 0.73 -12.40
N HIS A 2 -4.45 0.92 -11.75
CA HIS A 2 -4.02 2.24 -11.27
C HIS A 2 -4.07 3.31 -12.36
N LYS A 3 -3.68 2.96 -13.60
CA LYS A 3 -3.78 3.84 -14.78
C LYS A 3 -5.20 4.39 -15.03
N ALA A 4 -6.24 3.66 -14.65
CA ALA A 4 -7.63 4.08 -14.83
C ALA A 4 -8.17 4.88 -13.63
N PHE A 5 -7.72 4.57 -12.42
CA PHE A 5 -8.35 5.05 -11.19
C PHE A 5 -7.48 5.98 -10.33
N GLY A 6 -6.15 5.99 -10.52
CA GLY A 6 -5.24 6.84 -9.76
C GLY A 6 -5.09 6.49 -8.27
N HIS A 7 -5.49 5.30 -7.83
CA HIS A 7 -5.63 4.95 -6.41
C HIS A 7 -4.34 4.58 -5.65
N VAL A 8 -3.20 4.42 -6.33
CA VAL A 8 -1.91 4.13 -5.70
C VAL A 8 -1.28 5.48 -5.39
N GLN A 9 -1.06 5.74 -4.11
CA GLN A 9 -0.53 7.03 -3.65
C GLN A 9 1.00 7.05 -3.68
N GLU A 10 1.60 5.91 -3.36
CA GLU A 10 3.04 5.75 -3.21
C GLU A 10 3.46 4.30 -3.47
N VAL A 11 4.72 4.14 -3.82
CA VAL A 11 5.42 2.85 -3.86
C VAL A 11 6.58 2.92 -2.89
N ILE A 12 6.63 1.96 -1.98
CA ILE A 12 7.69 1.85 -0.97
C ILE A 12 8.75 0.91 -1.50
N VAL A 13 10.00 1.38 -1.56
CA VAL A 13 11.16 0.58 -1.94
C VAL A 13 12.08 0.50 -0.72
N GLN A 14 12.19 -0.71 -0.17
CA GLN A 14 12.92 -1.00 1.05
C GLN A 14 13.92 -2.13 0.80
N ASN A 15 15.15 -1.97 1.28
CA ASN A 15 16.20 -2.97 1.15
C ASN A 15 16.01 -4.11 2.16
N PHE A 16 16.44 -5.31 1.78
CA PHE A 16 16.54 -6.44 2.69
C PHE A 16 17.79 -6.30 3.58
N LEU A 17 17.59 -6.50 4.88
CA LEU A 17 18.67 -6.62 5.86
C LEU A 17 18.46 -7.91 6.65
N ALA A 18 19.48 -8.75 6.72
CA ALA A 18 19.42 -10.03 7.39
C ALA A 18 19.20 -9.85 8.90
N LYS A 19 18.41 -10.78 9.48
CA LYS A 19 18.08 -10.79 10.91
C LYS A 19 18.43 -12.14 11.52
N PRO A 20 19.12 -12.19 12.68
CA PRO A 20 19.62 -13.43 13.27
C PRO A 20 18.57 -14.51 13.50
N ASP A 21 17.33 -14.10 13.79
CA ASP A 21 16.21 -14.98 14.16
C ASP A 21 15.23 -15.23 12.99
N THR A 22 15.66 -14.98 11.75
CA THR A 22 14.83 -15.21 10.55
C THR A 22 15.39 -16.36 9.70
N ALA A 23 14.55 -16.95 8.85
CA ALA A 23 14.98 -18.01 7.93
C ALA A 23 16.09 -17.54 6.97
N MET A 24 16.13 -16.25 6.65
CA MET A 24 17.14 -15.62 5.79
C MET A 24 18.32 -15.01 6.58
N ARG A 25 18.58 -15.46 7.81
CA ARG A 25 19.68 -14.96 8.66
C ARG A 25 21.07 -15.01 8.03
N ASP A 26 21.30 -15.98 7.14
CA ASP A 26 22.58 -16.19 6.47
C ASP A 26 22.57 -15.66 5.01
N ALA A 27 21.47 -15.02 4.58
CA ALA A 27 21.41 -14.33 3.30
C ALA A 27 22.17 -13.00 3.37
N PRO A 28 22.83 -12.56 2.29
CA PRO A 28 23.49 -11.27 2.26
C PRO A 28 22.46 -10.12 2.35
N ASP A 29 22.86 -9.03 2.99
CA ASP A 29 22.13 -7.76 2.92
C ASP A 29 22.08 -7.28 1.46
N ALA A 30 20.99 -6.60 1.10
CA ALA A 30 20.89 -5.98 -0.22
C ALA A 30 21.90 -4.83 -0.35
N GLY A 31 22.69 -4.84 -1.43
CA GLY A 31 23.71 -3.84 -1.68
C GLY A 31 23.10 -2.47 -2.03
N LEU A 32 23.82 -1.39 -1.69
CA LEU A 32 23.37 -0.03 -1.99
C LEU A 32 23.14 0.21 -3.49
N GLU A 33 24.01 -0.33 -4.34
CA GLU A 33 23.93 -0.14 -5.80
C GLU A 33 22.64 -0.74 -6.37
N GLU A 34 22.32 -1.97 -5.99
CA GLU A 34 21.09 -2.67 -6.38
C GLU A 34 19.85 -1.94 -5.83
N PHE A 35 19.93 -1.46 -4.59
CA PHE A 35 18.85 -0.71 -3.96
C PHE A 35 18.57 0.62 -4.67
N ALA A 36 19.62 1.42 -4.92
CA ALA A 36 19.52 2.67 -5.67
C ALA A 36 19.06 2.44 -7.11
N ALA A 37 19.55 1.37 -7.78
CA ALA A 37 19.08 0.99 -9.10
C ALA A 37 17.59 0.65 -9.10
N THR A 38 17.11 -0.10 -8.10
CA THR A 38 15.69 -0.44 -7.94
C THR A 38 14.81 0.81 -7.81
N ILE A 39 15.25 1.79 -7.02
CA ILE A 39 14.58 3.09 -6.87
C ILE A 39 14.57 3.85 -8.21
N ALA A 40 15.72 3.95 -8.88
CA ALA A 40 15.83 4.66 -10.16
C ALA A 40 14.96 4.03 -11.24
N VAL A 41 14.94 2.70 -11.34
CA VAL A 41 14.07 1.96 -12.26
C VAL A 41 12.61 2.19 -11.91
N SER A 42 12.24 2.17 -10.63
CA SER A 42 10.87 2.47 -10.18
C SER A 42 10.45 3.89 -10.61
N ARG A 43 11.33 4.88 -10.45
CA ARG A 43 11.10 6.27 -10.90
C ARG A 43 10.88 6.37 -12.41
N LEU A 44 11.67 5.64 -13.20
CA LEU A 44 11.56 5.64 -14.67
C LEU A 44 10.28 4.95 -15.14
N LEU A 45 9.92 3.81 -14.54
CA LEU A 45 8.75 3.01 -14.95
C LEU A 45 7.42 3.63 -14.50
N LEU A 46 7.35 4.10 -13.26
CA LEU A 46 6.13 4.67 -12.68
C LEU A 46 5.97 6.16 -13.00
N GLY A 47 7.01 6.77 -13.57
CA GLY A 47 7.03 8.15 -14.01
C GLY A 47 7.29 9.16 -12.88
N PRO A 48 7.38 10.44 -13.25
CA PRO A 48 7.75 11.50 -12.31
C PRO A 48 6.67 11.83 -11.27
N GLY A 49 5.43 11.37 -11.47
CA GLY A 49 4.30 11.67 -10.57
C GLY A 49 4.09 10.67 -9.43
N MET A 50 4.62 9.45 -9.53
CA MET A 50 4.47 8.46 -8.46
C MET A 50 5.35 8.83 -7.26
N ARG A 51 4.81 8.78 -6.04
CA ARG A 51 5.63 8.99 -4.84
C ARG A 51 6.45 7.74 -4.57
N ILE A 52 7.76 7.91 -4.40
CA ILE A 52 8.67 6.80 -4.12
C ILE A 52 9.23 7.01 -2.73
N GLN A 53 8.79 6.14 -1.84
CA GLN A 53 9.14 6.18 -0.44
C GLN A 53 10.29 5.22 -0.15
N SER A 54 11.24 5.65 0.67
CA SER A 54 12.29 4.77 1.18
C SER A 54 12.63 5.10 2.64
N PRO A 55 12.93 4.10 3.48
CA PRO A 55 13.22 4.33 4.90
C PRO A 55 14.68 4.78 5.13
N PRO A 56 14.92 5.96 5.72
CA PRO A 56 16.27 6.49 5.92
C PRO A 56 17.03 5.78 7.06
N ASN A 57 16.36 5.06 7.96
CA ASN A 57 17.02 4.35 9.08
C ASN A 57 17.75 3.06 8.67
N LEU A 58 17.54 2.57 7.45
CA LEU A 58 18.14 1.33 6.98
C LEU A 58 19.50 1.53 6.29
N VAL A 59 19.82 2.77 5.96
CA VAL A 59 21.05 3.20 5.30
C VAL A 59 21.79 4.25 6.14
N SER A 60 23.04 4.55 5.79
CA SER A 60 23.79 5.66 6.38
C SER A 60 23.40 7.02 5.79
N ASN A 61 23.76 8.11 6.46
CA ASN A 61 23.45 9.47 6.01
C ASN A 61 23.97 9.76 4.59
N THR A 62 25.18 9.31 4.25
CA THR A 62 25.76 9.48 2.90
C THR A 62 24.96 8.69 1.86
N GLU A 63 24.44 7.52 2.24
CA GLU A 63 23.63 6.69 1.36
C GLU A 63 22.25 7.29 1.14
N CYS A 64 21.67 8.01 2.11
CA CYS A 64 20.43 8.77 1.91
C CYS A 64 20.54 9.75 0.73
N LEU A 65 21.67 10.44 0.56
CA LEU A 65 21.90 11.33 -0.59
C LEU A 65 21.83 10.56 -1.92
N ALA A 66 22.37 9.33 -1.95
CA ALA A 66 22.29 8.47 -3.13
C ALA A 66 20.83 8.07 -3.43
N LEU A 67 20.01 7.80 -2.40
CA LEU A 67 18.60 7.48 -2.58
C LEU A 67 17.79 8.67 -3.13
N LEU A 68 18.03 9.89 -2.64
CA LEU A 68 17.45 11.10 -3.22
C LEU A 68 17.87 11.28 -4.68
N GLY A 69 19.16 11.09 -4.98
CA GLY A 69 19.69 11.11 -6.35
C GLY A 69 19.07 10.04 -7.27
N ALA A 70 18.68 8.89 -6.72
CA ALA A 70 17.99 7.83 -7.44
C ALA A 70 16.50 8.12 -7.69
N GLY A 71 15.91 9.07 -6.97
CA GLY A 71 14.54 9.52 -7.19
C GLY A 71 13.54 9.24 -6.06
N VAL A 72 14.03 8.96 -4.84
CA VAL A 72 13.20 9.05 -3.62
C VAL A 72 12.68 10.47 -3.47
N ASP A 73 11.41 10.60 -3.13
CA ASP A 73 10.78 11.88 -2.81
C ASP A 73 10.00 11.85 -1.48
N ASP A 74 10.03 10.73 -0.76
CA ASP A 74 9.32 10.54 0.50
C ASP A 74 10.16 9.69 1.46
N TRP A 75 10.46 10.22 2.64
CA TRP A 75 11.16 9.48 3.68
C TRP A 75 10.14 8.68 4.48
N GLY A 76 10.17 7.35 4.31
CA GLY A 76 9.30 6.42 5.03
C GLY A 76 9.78 6.17 6.44
N GLY A 77 8.86 5.90 7.37
CA GLY A 77 9.25 5.55 8.74
C GLY A 77 10.14 6.62 9.37
N VAL A 78 9.56 7.77 9.72
CA VAL A 78 10.29 8.81 10.43
C VAL A 78 9.50 9.12 11.69
N SER A 79 10.09 8.87 12.86
CA SER A 79 9.46 9.20 14.13
C SER A 79 10.48 9.70 15.13
N PRO A 80 10.33 10.93 15.66
CA PRO A 80 11.19 11.45 16.71
C PRO A 80 10.84 10.91 18.11
N LEU A 81 9.71 10.19 18.25
CA LEU A 81 9.14 9.85 19.56
C LEU A 81 8.97 8.35 19.81
N THR A 82 8.73 7.56 18.76
CA THR A 82 8.43 6.13 18.90
C THR A 82 9.63 5.28 18.50
N PRO A 83 9.94 4.20 19.24
CA PRO A 83 10.91 3.23 18.77
C PRO A 83 10.40 2.55 17.49
N ASP A 84 11.32 2.15 16.61
CA ASP A 84 10.98 1.29 15.48
C ASP A 84 10.70 -0.13 15.98
N HIS A 85 9.43 -0.53 15.99
CA HIS A 85 9.02 -1.88 16.39
C HIS A 85 9.25 -2.92 15.27
N VAL A 86 9.44 -2.48 14.03
CA VAL A 86 9.71 -3.35 12.87
C VAL A 86 11.20 -3.67 12.80
N ASN A 87 12.07 -2.67 12.99
CA ASN A 87 13.51 -2.86 13.08
C ASN A 87 14.10 -2.22 14.34
N PRO A 88 13.99 -2.89 15.51
CA PRO A 88 14.45 -2.35 16.80
C PRO A 88 15.94 -1.99 16.86
N GLU A 89 16.74 -2.56 15.97
CA GLU A 89 18.19 -2.35 15.88
C GLU A 89 18.57 -1.10 15.07
N ARG A 90 17.60 -0.46 14.40
CA ARG A 90 17.80 0.70 13.53
C ARG A 90 16.85 1.84 13.95
N PRO A 91 17.25 2.66 14.93
CA PRO A 91 16.42 3.76 15.38
C PRO A 91 16.16 4.74 14.24
N TRP A 92 15.00 5.39 14.27
CA TRP A 92 14.69 6.44 13.32
C TRP A 92 15.75 7.57 13.38
N PRO A 93 16.13 8.16 12.23
CA PRO A 93 17.05 9.27 12.24
C PRO A 93 16.46 10.46 12.97
N ASN A 94 17.33 11.28 13.54
CA ASN A 94 16.93 12.57 14.10
C ASN A 94 16.42 13.49 12.97
N LEU A 95 15.34 14.24 13.23
CA LEU A 95 14.72 15.11 12.23
C LEU A 95 15.66 16.21 11.73
N ASP A 96 16.48 16.81 12.59
CA ASP A 96 17.42 17.86 12.20
C ASP A 96 18.47 17.30 11.22
N THR A 97 18.96 16.08 11.49
CA THR A 97 19.88 15.38 10.59
C THR A 97 19.23 15.06 9.25
N LEU A 98 17.99 14.59 9.24
CA LEU A 98 17.28 14.29 8.00
C LEU A 98 17.00 15.57 7.20
N ALA A 99 16.70 16.68 7.87
CA ALA A 99 16.52 17.99 7.25
C ALA A 99 17.83 18.50 6.63
N GLU A 100 18.97 18.36 7.31
CA GLU A 100 20.30 18.71 6.78
C GLU A 100 20.65 17.90 5.52
N ILE A 101 20.47 16.58 5.55
CA ILE A 101 20.70 15.71 4.38
C ILE A 101 19.79 16.10 3.21
N THR A 102 18.51 16.34 3.49
CA THR A 102 17.53 16.71 2.47
C THR A 102 17.89 18.06 1.85
N ALA A 103 18.35 19.03 2.66
CA ALA A 103 18.80 20.34 2.21
C ALA A 103 20.11 20.27 1.41
N GLU A 104 21.04 19.38 1.75
CA GLU A 104 22.27 19.15 0.99
C GLU A 104 21.97 18.68 -0.44
N ALA A 105 20.92 17.88 -0.63
CA ALA A 105 20.43 17.46 -1.94
C ALA A 105 19.60 18.55 -2.66
N GLY A 106 19.39 19.73 -2.06
CA GLY A 106 18.63 20.83 -2.64
C GLY A 106 17.12 20.75 -2.45
N PHE A 107 16.64 19.94 -1.50
CA PHE A 107 15.22 19.78 -1.18
C PHE A 107 14.89 20.32 0.21
N GLU A 108 13.60 20.47 0.49
CA GLU A 108 13.09 20.86 1.81
C GLU A 108 12.34 19.68 2.45
N LEU A 109 12.74 19.29 3.66
CA LEU A 109 12.05 18.25 4.41
C LEU A 109 10.72 18.82 4.91
N THR A 110 9.60 18.31 4.39
CA THR A 110 8.26 18.78 4.76
C THR A 110 7.39 17.62 5.23
N GLU A 111 6.71 17.82 6.36
CA GLU A 111 5.75 16.85 6.89
C GLU A 111 4.51 16.74 5.98
N ARG A 112 4.01 15.52 5.81
CA ARG A 112 2.74 15.23 5.14
C ARG A 112 1.78 14.51 6.08
N THR A 113 0.49 14.59 5.76
CA THR A 113 -0.49 13.70 6.39
C THR A 113 -0.34 12.26 5.88
N ALA A 114 -1.13 11.33 6.44
CA ALA A 114 -1.17 9.95 5.96
C ALA A 114 -1.54 9.84 4.46
N ALA A 115 -2.40 10.74 3.95
CA ALA A 115 -2.72 10.82 2.54
C ALA A 115 -1.72 11.73 1.81
N GLN A 116 -1.32 11.34 0.60
CA GLN A 116 -0.43 12.16 -0.23
C GLN A 116 -1.14 13.46 -0.66
N PRO A 117 -0.41 14.57 -0.85
CA PRO A 117 -1.02 15.90 -1.00
C PRO A 117 -2.07 16.01 -2.11
N GLN A 118 -1.87 15.32 -3.23
CA GLN A 118 -2.83 15.30 -4.34
C GLN A 118 -4.21 14.72 -3.96
N PHE A 119 -4.26 13.76 -3.03
CA PHE A 119 -5.50 13.17 -2.56
C PHE A 119 -6.17 14.06 -1.50
N VAL A 120 -5.37 14.71 -0.67
CA VAL A 120 -5.84 15.72 0.30
C VAL A 120 -6.51 16.88 -0.44
N LEU A 121 -5.86 17.41 -1.48
CA LEU A 121 -6.38 18.51 -2.30
C LEU A 121 -7.60 18.10 -3.13
N ALA A 122 -7.61 16.86 -3.64
CA ALA A 122 -8.76 16.36 -4.39
C ALA A 122 -10.00 16.15 -3.51
N GLY A 123 -9.84 15.81 -2.23
CA GLY A 123 -10.94 15.54 -1.32
C GLY A 123 -11.74 14.31 -1.76
N SER A 124 -13.05 14.46 -1.94
CA SER A 124 -13.90 13.36 -2.42
C SER A 124 -13.52 12.92 -3.85
N PRO A 125 -13.42 11.61 -4.16
CA PRO A 125 -13.85 10.47 -3.35
C PRO A 125 -12.76 9.88 -2.43
N TRP A 126 -11.57 10.48 -2.35
CA TRP A 126 -10.41 9.93 -1.64
C TRP A 126 -10.46 10.14 -0.14
N ILE A 127 -11.02 11.27 0.28
CA ILE A 127 -11.24 11.64 1.68
C ILE A 127 -12.73 11.60 1.95
N ASP A 128 -13.13 10.79 2.93
CA ASP A 128 -14.53 10.68 3.31
C ASP A 128 -15.07 12.03 3.81
N PRO A 129 -16.27 12.47 3.37
CA PRO A 129 -16.86 13.73 3.81
C PRO A 129 -16.95 13.88 5.34
N ARG A 130 -17.03 12.78 6.10
CA ARG A 130 -17.05 12.79 7.57
C ARG A 130 -15.73 13.20 8.19
N ILE A 131 -14.61 12.90 7.52
CA ILE A 131 -13.26 13.19 8.03
C ILE A 131 -12.61 14.39 7.33
N ILE A 132 -13.20 14.91 6.24
CA ILE A 132 -12.56 15.96 5.44
C ILE A 132 -12.28 17.22 6.25
N GLY A 133 -13.17 17.61 7.18
CA GLY A 133 -12.94 18.75 8.07
C GLY A 133 -11.76 18.52 9.04
N HIS A 134 -11.55 17.27 9.48
CA HIS A 134 -10.41 16.90 10.33
C HIS A 134 -9.10 16.92 9.54
N VAL A 135 -9.11 16.44 8.29
CA VAL A 135 -7.93 16.49 7.41
C VAL A 135 -7.58 17.94 7.05
N GLN A 136 -8.57 18.76 6.68
CA GLN A 136 -8.38 20.19 6.34
C GLN A 136 -7.86 21.02 7.52
N ALA A 137 -8.19 20.63 8.75
CA ALA A 137 -7.66 21.29 9.95
C ALA A 137 -6.14 21.07 10.11
N LEU A 138 -5.60 19.98 9.55
CA LEU A 138 -4.19 19.61 9.66
C LEU A 138 -3.39 19.85 8.37
N ALA A 139 -4.06 20.09 7.24
CA ALA A 139 -3.42 20.25 5.94
C ALA A 139 -3.46 21.70 5.43
N ASP A 140 -2.40 22.11 4.72
CA ASP A 140 -2.39 23.35 3.96
C ASP A 140 -3.29 23.21 2.72
N PRO A 141 -4.22 24.16 2.47
CA PRO A 141 -5.22 24.02 1.42
C PRO A 141 -4.68 24.28 0.01
N HIS A 142 -3.45 24.79 -0.12
CA HIS A 142 -2.82 25.04 -1.40
C HIS A 142 -1.85 23.92 -1.76
N THR A 143 -1.09 23.42 -0.77
CA THR A 143 -0.08 22.38 -1.03
C THR A 143 -0.57 20.97 -0.74
N GLY A 144 -1.55 20.79 0.15
CA GLY A 144 -2.00 19.49 0.65
C GLY A 144 -1.05 18.82 1.65
N LEU A 145 0.07 19.47 1.98
CA LEU A 145 1.03 19.03 3.00
C LEU A 145 0.51 19.33 4.41
N ALA A 146 1.13 18.74 5.44
CA ALA A 146 0.75 19.04 6.81
C ALA A 146 1.09 20.51 7.14
N ARG A 147 0.24 21.16 7.93
CA ARG A 147 0.52 22.50 8.44
C ARG A 147 1.62 22.39 9.51
N PRO A 148 2.74 23.10 9.36
CA PRO A 148 3.79 23.07 10.37
C PRO A 148 3.26 23.55 11.72
N ASP A 149 3.80 22.98 12.79
CA ASP A 149 3.50 23.34 14.19
C ASP A 149 2.03 23.22 14.63
N THR A 150 1.18 22.56 13.81
CA THR A 150 -0.22 22.37 14.15
C THR A 150 -0.38 21.20 15.10
N ILE A 151 -0.74 21.49 16.35
CA ILE A 151 -1.06 20.46 17.34
C ILE A 151 -2.50 19.99 17.09
N PRO A 152 -2.73 18.69 16.80
CA PRO A 152 -4.07 18.18 16.58
C PRO A 152 -4.97 18.42 17.79
N VAL A 153 -6.12 19.05 17.55
CA VAL A 153 -7.19 19.22 18.54
C VAL A 153 -8.39 18.40 18.12
N GLY A 154 -9.04 17.73 19.08
CA GLY A 154 -10.26 16.99 18.81
C GLY A 154 -11.34 17.94 18.29
N LEU A 155 -11.82 17.69 17.08
CA LEU A 155 -13.01 18.34 16.54
C LEU A 155 -14.23 17.46 16.81
N PRO A 156 -15.43 18.04 16.98
CA PRO A 156 -16.67 17.26 17.01
C PRO A 156 -16.78 16.40 15.76
N TRP A 157 -17.20 15.14 15.94
CA TRP A 157 -17.49 14.25 14.82
C TRP A 157 -18.55 14.87 13.91
N GLN A 158 -18.28 14.87 12.60
CA GLN A 158 -19.20 15.39 11.59
C GLN A 158 -19.91 14.22 10.92
N GLU A 159 -21.21 14.08 11.15
CA GLU A 159 -22.07 13.29 10.25
C GLU A 159 -22.41 14.16 9.02
N PRO A 160 -22.40 13.61 7.79
CA PRO A 160 -22.85 14.34 6.61
C PRO A 160 -24.34 14.70 6.77
N ASP A 161 -24.78 15.75 6.08
CA ASP A 161 -26.18 16.19 6.09
C ASP A 161 -27.16 15.02 5.87
N GLU A 162 -28.31 15.07 6.57
CA GLU A 162 -29.41 14.07 6.68
C GLU A 162 -29.93 13.48 5.35
N SER A 163 -29.50 14.01 4.20
CA SER A 163 -29.78 13.46 2.87
C SER A 163 -29.27 12.03 2.64
N TRP A 164 -28.46 11.48 3.55
CA TRP A 164 -28.11 10.06 3.59
C TRP A 164 -29.07 9.31 4.52
N GLU A 165 -30.34 9.17 4.15
CA GLU A 165 -31.26 8.24 4.85
C GLU A 165 -30.65 6.83 4.85
N SER A 166 -30.59 6.21 6.03
CA SER A 166 -30.03 4.85 6.20
C SER A 166 -30.99 3.91 5.53
N ALA A 167 -30.52 3.22 4.51
CA ALA A 167 -31.23 2.06 3.98
C ALA A 167 -30.75 0.81 4.74
N GLY A 168 -31.02 0.70 6.04
CA GLY A 168 -30.67 -0.52 6.79
C GLY A 168 -30.83 -0.48 8.31
N ARG A 169 -30.54 -1.63 8.95
CA ARG A 169 -30.54 -1.80 10.42
C ARG A 169 -29.39 -0.99 11.03
N VAL A 170 -29.69 -0.25 12.10
CA VAL A 170 -28.75 0.67 12.79
C VAL A 170 -28.43 0.24 14.23
N ASP A 171 -29.08 -0.82 14.72
CA ASP A 171 -29.06 -1.38 16.09
C ASP A 171 -28.33 -2.74 16.17
N LEU A 172 -27.37 -2.94 15.27
CA LEU A 172 -26.59 -4.18 15.11
C LEU A 172 -25.83 -4.59 16.38
N ASN A 173 -25.48 -3.65 17.25
CA ASN A 173 -24.70 -3.87 18.48
C ASN A 173 -25.47 -4.57 19.61
N THR A 174 -26.80 -4.61 19.52
CA THR A 174 -27.66 -5.21 20.56
C THR A 174 -28.46 -6.39 20.04
N GLU A 175 -28.80 -6.39 18.76
CA GLU A 175 -29.84 -7.27 18.22
C GLU A 175 -29.28 -8.49 17.48
N ILE A 176 -28.03 -8.46 17.01
CA ILE A 176 -27.36 -9.66 16.45
C ILE A 176 -27.16 -10.72 17.53
N ASP A 177 -26.82 -10.32 18.75
CA ASP A 177 -26.56 -11.24 19.86
C ASP A 177 -27.85 -11.86 20.42
N THR A 178 -29.01 -11.20 20.25
CA THR A 178 -30.30 -11.67 20.76
C THR A 178 -31.17 -12.35 19.71
N GLU A 179 -31.15 -11.88 18.47
CA GLU A 179 -32.01 -12.39 17.38
C GLU A 179 -31.24 -13.13 16.29
N GLY A 180 -29.91 -13.02 16.26
CA GLY A 180 -29.06 -13.60 15.23
C GLY A 180 -29.00 -12.76 13.96
N ARG A 181 -28.12 -13.15 13.03
CA ARG A 181 -28.06 -12.54 11.68
C ARG A 181 -29.28 -12.99 10.88
N ASN A 182 -30.10 -12.05 10.40
CA ASN A 182 -31.26 -12.35 9.56
C ASN A 182 -30.87 -12.83 8.13
N THR A 183 -29.69 -12.44 7.64
CA THR A 183 -29.13 -12.86 6.35
C THR A 183 -27.65 -13.17 6.50
N GLU A 184 -27.13 -14.11 5.71
CA GLU A 184 -25.69 -14.44 5.70
C GLU A 184 -24.81 -13.26 5.25
N THR A 185 -25.34 -12.42 4.36
CA THR A 185 -24.62 -11.27 3.77
C THR A 185 -25.51 -10.04 3.64
N ARG A 186 -24.88 -8.88 3.45
CA ARG A 186 -25.54 -7.60 3.13
C ARG A 186 -26.23 -7.67 1.76
N SER A 187 -27.40 -7.06 1.62
CA SER A 187 -28.21 -7.10 0.39
C SER A 187 -27.56 -6.39 -0.81
N ASP A 188 -26.64 -5.47 -0.56
CA ASP A 188 -25.90 -4.69 -1.56
C ASP A 188 -24.43 -5.17 -1.73
N LEU A 189 -24.10 -6.39 -1.29
CA LEU A 189 -22.74 -6.94 -1.37
C LEU A 189 -22.14 -6.84 -2.78
N GLY A 190 -22.99 -7.05 -3.80
CA GLY A 190 -22.62 -7.01 -5.21
C GLY A 190 -22.38 -5.60 -5.78
N SER A 191 -22.49 -4.53 -5.00
CA SER A 191 -22.16 -3.16 -5.44
C SER A 191 -21.44 -2.32 -4.39
N ALA A 192 -21.42 -2.76 -3.13
CA ALA A 192 -20.83 -2.07 -2.00
C ALA A 192 -19.35 -1.71 -2.17
N PHE A 193 -18.61 -2.52 -2.94
CA PHE A 193 -17.15 -2.39 -3.14
C PHE A 193 -16.77 -2.04 -4.58
N GLY A 194 -17.74 -1.70 -5.44
CA GLY A 194 -17.52 -1.40 -6.85
C GLY A 194 -18.53 -2.07 -7.77
N ASP A 195 -18.54 -1.66 -9.04
CA ASP A 195 -19.42 -2.23 -10.06
C ASP A 195 -18.81 -3.52 -10.63
N TRP A 196 -19.18 -4.65 -10.02
CA TRP A 196 -18.76 -5.96 -10.46
C TRP A 196 -19.32 -6.36 -11.83
N GLU A 197 -20.39 -5.71 -12.32
CA GLU A 197 -20.90 -5.93 -13.68
C GLU A 197 -19.97 -5.30 -14.71
N THR A 198 -19.49 -4.08 -14.48
CA THR A 198 -18.45 -3.45 -15.33
C THR A 198 -17.17 -4.29 -15.39
N VAL A 199 -16.72 -4.83 -14.24
CA VAL A 199 -15.55 -5.74 -14.20
C VAL A 199 -15.83 -7.03 -14.98
N ARG A 200 -17.03 -7.60 -14.83
CA ARG A 200 -17.43 -8.83 -15.52
C ARG A 200 -17.54 -8.63 -17.03
N GLU A 201 -18.09 -7.52 -17.50
CA GLU A 201 -18.18 -7.19 -18.93
C GLU A 201 -16.79 -7.04 -19.55
N GLN A 202 -15.86 -6.36 -18.86
CA GLN A 202 -14.46 -6.27 -19.30
C GLN A 202 -13.76 -7.63 -19.38
N VAL A 203 -14.04 -8.54 -18.45
CA VAL A 203 -13.50 -9.92 -18.46
C VAL A 203 -14.10 -10.74 -19.61
N LEU A 204 -15.39 -10.57 -19.90
CA LEU A 204 -16.07 -11.29 -20.99
C LEU A 204 -15.61 -10.82 -22.38
N GLU A 205 -15.28 -9.54 -22.55
CA GLU A 205 -14.71 -9.01 -23.81
C GLU A 205 -13.30 -9.55 -24.11
N LEU A 206 -12.58 -10.08 -23.12
CA LEU A 206 -11.24 -10.67 -23.27
C LEU A 206 -11.27 -12.16 -23.63
N SER A 207 -12.45 -12.76 -23.80
CA SER A 207 -12.63 -14.22 -23.91
C SER A 207 -12.45 -14.75 -25.33
N GLY A 208 -11.21 -15.04 -25.70
CA GLY A 208 -10.84 -15.90 -26.83
C GLY A 208 -9.72 -16.87 -26.43
N PRO A 209 -9.49 -17.98 -27.17
CA PRO A 209 -8.33 -18.82 -26.92
C PRO A 209 -7.04 -18.04 -27.22
N VAL A 210 -6.34 -17.61 -26.17
CA VAL A 210 -5.09 -16.87 -26.27
C VAL A 210 -3.92 -17.85 -26.24
N ARG A 211 -3.00 -17.68 -27.19
CA ARG A 211 -1.78 -18.48 -27.27
C ARG A 211 -0.77 -17.92 -26.27
N VAL A 212 -0.22 -18.76 -25.42
CA VAL A 212 0.90 -18.37 -24.56
C VAL A 212 2.18 -18.34 -25.40
N ASP A 213 2.95 -17.28 -25.26
CA ASP A 213 4.21 -17.14 -25.96
C ASP A 213 5.22 -18.21 -25.51
N THR A 214 6.02 -18.69 -26.46
CA THR A 214 6.88 -19.86 -26.26
C THR A 214 8.04 -19.59 -25.30
N ASP A 215 8.48 -18.34 -25.22
CA ASP A 215 9.47 -17.84 -24.26
C ASP A 215 8.92 -17.85 -22.83
N VAL A 216 7.69 -17.39 -22.61
CA VAL A 216 7.01 -17.46 -21.30
C VAL A 216 6.88 -18.91 -20.84
N VAL A 217 6.50 -19.82 -21.74
CA VAL A 217 6.44 -21.27 -21.40
C VAL A 217 7.82 -21.83 -21.05
N ALA A 218 8.87 -21.43 -21.76
CA ALA A 218 10.23 -21.86 -21.46
C ALA A 218 10.69 -21.32 -20.10
N ALA A 219 10.44 -20.04 -19.83
CA ALA A 219 10.78 -19.39 -18.58
C ALA A 219 10.04 -20.02 -17.39
N LEU A 220 8.73 -20.31 -17.52
CA LEU A 220 7.96 -21.01 -16.48
C LEU A 220 8.54 -22.39 -16.14
N ARG A 221 9.00 -23.16 -17.14
CA ARG A 221 9.66 -24.46 -16.92
C ARG A 221 11.04 -24.32 -16.26
N SER A 222 11.73 -23.21 -16.51
CA SER A 222 12.98 -22.89 -15.84
C SER A 222 12.70 -22.58 -14.37
N ALA A 223 11.75 -21.68 -14.12
CA ALA A 223 11.33 -21.25 -12.80
C ALA A 223 10.75 -22.39 -11.95
N GLU A 224 10.00 -23.33 -12.52
CA GLU A 224 9.49 -24.51 -11.80
C GLU A 224 10.61 -25.38 -11.21
N ARG A 225 11.79 -25.39 -11.84
CA ARG A 225 12.95 -26.18 -11.36
C ARG A 225 13.83 -25.39 -10.41
N ASP A 226 14.09 -24.13 -10.74
CA ASP A 226 14.94 -23.22 -9.96
C ASP A 226 14.50 -21.77 -10.21
N PRO A 227 13.58 -21.23 -9.38
CA PRO A 227 13.07 -19.86 -9.53
C PRO A 227 14.17 -18.79 -9.42
N ALA A 228 15.25 -19.08 -8.68
CA ALA A 228 16.36 -18.16 -8.47
C ALA A 228 17.45 -18.27 -9.56
N GLY A 229 17.39 -19.32 -10.39
CA GLY A 229 18.37 -19.61 -11.43
C GLY A 229 17.94 -19.21 -12.85
N CYS A 230 16.83 -18.49 -13.01
CA CYS A 230 16.39 -18.02 -14.32
C CYS A 230 17.37 -16.99 -14.90
N THR A 231 17.46 -16.97 -16.22
CA THR A 231 18.23 -15.96 -16.97
C THR A 231 17.48 -14.63 -17.04
N ASP A 232 18.18 -13.53 -17.30
CA ASP A 232 17.55 -12.20 -17.46
C ASP A 232 16.46 -12.18 -18.54
N ASP A 233 16.67 -12.90 -19.65
CA ASP A 233 15.67 -13.02 -20.73
C ASP A 233 14.41 -13.78 -20.26
N GLU A 234 14.58 -14.82 -19.43
CA GLU A 234 13.48 -15.56 -18.84
C GLU A 234 12.74 -14.72 -17.80
N TYR A 235 13.45 -13.98 -16.95
CA TYR A 235 12.84 -13.05 -16.01
C TYR A 235 12.08 -11.94 -16.73
N LEU A 236 12.64 -11.40 -17.81
CA LEU A 236 11.95 -10.40 -18.63
C LEU A 236 10.67 -10.98 -19.23
N ALA A 237 10.73 -12.18 -19.81
CA ALA A 237 9.57 -12.84 -20.38
C ALA A 237 8.46 -13.06 -19.34
N LEU A 238 8.81 -13.49 -18.12
CA LEU A 238 7.85 -13.62 -17.01
C LEU A 238 7.30 -12.26 -16.57
N ALA A 239 8.16 -11.25 -16.40
CA ALA A 239 7.76 -9.91 -15.96
C ALA A 239 6.81 -9.20 -16.93
N THR A 240 6.89 -9.53 -18.23
CA THR A 240 6.02 -8.99 -19.27
C THR A 240 4.91 -9.95 -19.68
N ALA A 241 4.73 -11.08 -18.99
CA ALA A 241 3.68 -12.04 -19.32
C ALA A 241 2.29 -11.42 -19.11
N GLU A 242 1.40 -11.64 -20.07
CA GLU A 242 0.00 -11.19 -20.01
C GLU A 242 -0.95 -12.38 -20.21
N GLY A 243 -2.24 -12.17 -19.89
CA GLY A 243 -3.29 -13.16 -20.12
C GLY A 243 -2.97 -14.53 -19.50
N PRO A 244 -3.10 -15.64 -20.25
CA PRO A 244 -2.86 -16.97 -19.70
C PRO A 244 -1.41 -17.24 -19.27
N GLY A 245 -0.44 -16.50 -19.83
CA GLY A 245 0.96 -16.57 -19.38
C GLY A 245 1.13 -16.01 -17.96
N LEU A 246 0.49 -14.86 -17.70
CA LEU A 246 0.43 -14.27 -16.37
C LEU A 246 -0.30 -15.18 -15.38
N GLU A 247 -1.44 -15.75 -15.77
CA GLU A 247 -2.19 -16.69 -14.92
C GLU A 247 -1.33 -17.91 -14.53
N ALA A 248 -0.59 -18.48 -15.48
CA ALA A 248 0.31 -19.59 -15.21
C ALA A 248 1.47 -19.20 -14.27
N MET A 249 2.04 -18.01 -14.44
CA MET A 249 3.05 -17.47 -13.53
C MET A 249 2.52 -17.29 -12.11
N VAL A 250 1.32 -16.71 -11.97
CA VAL A 250 0.66 -16.52 -10.67
C VAL A 250 0.36 -17.86 -10.01
N ALA A 251 -0.10 -18.86 -10.78
CA ALA A 251 -0.34 -20.20 -10.26
C ALA A 251 0.94 -20.90 -9.78
N LEU A 252 2.05 -20.76 -10.51
CA LEU A 252 3.36 -21.27 -10.09
C LEU A 252 3.83 -20.57 -8.81
N ALA A 253 3.70 -19.24 -8.74
CA ALA A 253 4.05 -18.48 -7.54
C ALA A 253 3.21 -18.89 -6.31
N ASP A 254 1.91 -19.15 -6.49
CA ASP A 254 1.05 -19.63 -5.40
C ASP A 254 1.43 -21.06 -4.96
N ALA A 255 1.79 -21.95 -5.88
CA ALA A 255 2.28 -23.28 -5.54
C ALA A 255 3.59 -23.21 -4.72
N LEU A 256 4.55 -22.40 -5.14
CA LEU A 256 5.81 -22.18 -4.40
C LEU A 256 5.54 -21.55 -3.03
N ARG A 257 4.63 -20.58 -2.95
CA ARG A 257 4.17 -20.01 -1.66
C ARG A 257 3.57 -21.12 -0.79
N GLN A 258 2.68 -21.95 -1.32
CA GLN A 258 2.06 -23.04 -0.57
C GLN A 258 3.08 -24.07 -0.07
N GLU A 259 4.11 -24.40 -0.85
CA GLU A 259 5.21 -25.26 -0.40
C GLU A 259 6.02 -24.63 0.73
N ALA A 260 6.27 -23.32 0.66
CA ALA A 260 7.12 -22.62 1.62
C ALA A 260 6.42 -22.31 2.95
N VAL A 261 5.17 -21.87 2.93
CA VAL A 261 4.41 -21.46 4.14
C VAL A 261 3.27 -22.40 4.51
N GLY A 262 2.89 -23.35 3.65
CA GLY A 262 1.80 -24.28 3.89
C GLY A 262 0.41 -23.63 3.80
N ASP A 263 -0.58 -24.36 4.34
CA ASP A 263 -1.98 -23.94 4.43
C ASP A 263 -2.33 -23.29 5.78
N GLU A 264 -1.35 -23.15 6.69
CA GLU A 264 -1.58 -22.60 8.01
C GLU A 264 -1.75 -21.07 7.93
N VAL A 265 -2.98 -20.62 8.11
CA VAL A 265 -3.29 -19.19 8.18
C VAL A 265 -3.07 -18.71 9.61
N THR A 266 -2.07 -17.85 9.79
CA THR A 266 -1.91 -17.09 11.04
C THR A 266 -2.68 -15.78 10.94
N TYR A 267 -3.22 -15.32 12.06
CA TYR A 267 -3.88 -14.02 12.14
C TYR A 267 -3.29 -13.24 13.31
N VAL A 268 -3.10 -11.95 13.08
CA VAL A 268 -2.82 -11.00 14.16
C VAL A 268 -4.16 -10.42 14.58
N VAL A 269 -4.50 -10.54 15.87
CA VAL A 269 -5.64 -9.80 16.43
C VAL A 269 -5.25 -8.33 16.47
N ASN A 270 -5.44 -7.64 15.36
CA ASN A 270 -5.31 -6.20 15.32
C ASN A 270 -6.55 -5.61 15.99
N ARG A 271 -6.42 -5.18 17.25
CA ARG A 271 -7.47 -4.43 17.93
C ARG A 271 -7.46 -3.00 17.39
N ASN A 272 -8.14 -2.80 16.27
CA ASN A 272 -8.59 -1.46 15.92
C ASN A 272 -9.55 -1.00 17.01
N ILE A 273 -9.15 0.05 17.74
CA ILE A 273 -10.08 0.77 18.61
C ILE A 273 -11.10 1.41 17.66
N ASN A 274 -12.30 0.84 17.62
CA ASN A 274 -13.41 1.43 16.89
C ASN A 274 -13.68 2.80 17.52
N PHE A 275 -13.36 3.86 16.78
CA PHE A 275 -13.58 5.25 17.20
C PHE A 275 -15.07 5.63 17.20
N THR A 276 -15.96 4.69 16.86
CA THR A 276 -17.41 4.85 16.93
C THR A 276 -18.08 3.54 17.39
N ASN A 277 -19.07 3.68 18.28
CA ASN A 277 -20.00 2.64 18.71
C ASN A 277 -21.30 2.64 17.88
N ILE A 278 -21.35 3.42 16.79
CA ILE A 278 -22.51 3.61 15.92
C ILE A 278 -22.19 2.94 14.59
N CYS A 279 -22.86 1.82 14.31
CA CYS A 279 -22.78 1.13 13.02
C CYS A 279 -23.92 1.63 12.13
N TYR A 280 -23.60 2.38 11.09
CA TYR A 280 -24.54 2.73 10.04
C TYR A 280 -24.31 1.81 8.84
N THR A 281 -25.35 1.09 8.43
CA THR A 281 -25.37 0.30 7.21
C THR A 281 -25.31 1.25 6.01
N GLY A 282 -24.09 1.62 5.64
CA GLY A 282 -23.78 2.59 4.58
C GLY A 282 -22.29 2.89 4.40
N CYS A 283 -21.44 2.52 5.38
CA CYS A 283 -19.99 2.65 5.23
C CYS A 283 -19.45 1.70 4.15
N ARG A 284 -18.87 2.25 3.08
CA ARG A 284 -18.12 1.50 2.05
C ARG A 284 -16.82 0.88 2.55
N PHE A 285 -16.42 1.18 3.79
CA PHE A 285 -15.17 0.74 4.43
C PHE A 285 -15.42 0.21 5.85
N CYS A 286 -16.43 -0.65 6.03
CA CYS A 286 -16.81 -1.11 7.36
C CYS A 286 -15.90 -2.23 7.87
N ALA A 287 -15.38 -2.08 9.10
CA ALA A 287 -14.60 -3.10 9.82
C ALA A 287 -15.47 -4.12 10.59
N PHE A 288 -16.80 -4.01 10.49
CA PHE A 288 -17.78 -4.87 11.18
C PHE A 288 -18.50 -5.86 10.24
N ALA A 289 -18.01 -6.07 9.02
CA ALA A 289 -18.60 -7.04 8.08
C ALA A 289 -18.32 -8.49 8.53
#